data_AF-A0AA51M587-F1
#
_entry.id   AF-A0AA51M587-F1
#
_cell.length_a   1.000
_cell.length_b   1.000
_cell.length_c   1.000
_cell.angle_alpha   90.00
_cell.angle_beta   90.00
_cell.angle_gamma   90.00
#
_symmetry.space_group_name_H-M   'P 1'
#
loop_
_entity.id
_entity.type
_entity.pdbx_description
1 polymer ?
#
loop_
_entity_poly.entity_id
_entity_poly.type
_entity_poly.pdbx_seq_one_letter_code
_entity_poly.pdbx_strand_id
1 'polypeptide(L)'
;MLDHCPGSFNLKTPTLAIKRCPQCGEEIEVFSNDISVKCSRCGFEVFNDIVSCVQWCKYAKECVGEETYNKLMAMRKAPREETPGKEPFRRKSLGKKRR
;
A
#
# COMPACT_ATOMS: atom_id res chain seq x y z
N MET A 1 -21.33 3.50 24.92
CA MET A 1 -21.87 3.88 23.61
C MET A 1 -20.67 4.15 22.72
N LEU A 2 -20.63 3.64 21.49
CA LEU A 2 -19.61 4.10 20.52
C LEU A 2 -20.20 5.34 19.87
N ASP A 3 -19.91 6.51 20.43
CA ASP A 3 -20.44 7.80 19.95
C ASP A 3 -19.97 8.14 18.52
N HIS A 4 -18.99 7.39 18.01
CA HIS A 4 -18.44 7.57 16.68
C HIS A 4 -18.17 6.23 15.98
N CYS A 5 -18.36 6.23 14.66
CA CYS A 5 -17.93 5.13 13.80
C CYS A 5 -16.39 5.03 13.85
N PRO A 6 -15.81 3.89 14.29
CA PRO A 6 -14.36 3.76 14.37
C PRO A 6 -13.69 3.88 12.99
N GLY A 7 -14.40 3.49 11.93
CA GLY A 7 -13.96 3.69 10.55
C GLY A 7 -13.98 5.14 10.07
N SER A 8 -14.69 6.03 10.76
CA SER A 8 -14.77 7.45 10.40
C SER A 8 -13.63 8.28 10.97
N PHE A 9 -12.79 7.73 11.84
CA PHE A 9 -11.69 8.46 12.47
C PHE A 9 -10.71 9.03 11.43
N ASN A 10 -10.22 8.17 10.53
CA ASN A 10 -9.31 8.57 9.45
C ASN A 10 -9.97 9.48 8.39
N LEU A 11 -11.31 9.54 8.34
CA LEU A 11 -12.06 10.44 7.46
C LEU A 11 -12.25 11.82 8.08
N LYS A 12 -12.47 11.90 9.40
CA LYS A 12 -12.68 13.16 10.12
C LYS A 12 -11.37 13.87 10.45
N THR A 13 -10.33 13.09 10.75
CA THR A 13 -8.99 13.59 11.09
C THR A 13 -7.95 12.84 10.27
N PRO A 14 -7.80 13.18 8.98
CA PRO A 14 -6.81 12.52 8.12
C PRO A 14 -5.41 12.82 8.63
N THR A 15 -4.64 11.77 8.94
CA THR A 15 -3.22 11.91 9.25
C THR A 15 -2.40 11.81 7.97
N LEU A 16 -1.41 12.69 7.84
CA LEU A 16 -0.46 12.69 6.73
C LEU A 16 0.70 11.74 7.06
N ALA A 17 1.00 10.81 6.16
CA ALA A 17 2.14 9.92 6.26
C ALA A 17 3.07 10.14 5.05
N ILE A 18 4.36 10.32 5.31
CA ILE A 18 5.37 10.43 4.25
C ILE A 18 5.85 9.01 3.90
N LYS A 19 5.63 8.59 2.66
CA LYS A 19 6.07 7.29 2.14
C LYS A 19 7.05 7.50 1.00
N ARG A 20 8.01 6.58 0.84
CA ARG A 20 8.94 6.62 -0.29
C ARG A 20 8.40 5.83 -1.47
N CYS A 21 8.46 6.41 -2.65
CA CYS A 21 8.10 5.74 -3.89
C CYS A 21 9.00 4.50 -4.10
N PRO A 22 8.43 3.29 -4.33
CA PRO A 22 9.22 2.10 -4.57
C PRO A 22 9.97 2.14 -5.92
N GLN A 23 9.54 2.98 -6.86
CA GLN A 23 10.10 3.03 -8.22
C GLN A 23 11.24 4.05 -8.34
N CYS A 24 11.10 5.22 -7.73
CA CYS A 24 12.06 6.32 -7.89
C CYS A 24 12.63 6.86 -6.56
N GLY A 25 12.12 6.40 -5.41
CA GLY A 25 12.58 6.83 -4.09
C GLY A 25 12.09 8.21 -3.63
N GLU A 26 11.25 8.89 -4.41
CA GLU A 26 10.70 10.21 -4.06
C GLU A 26 9.80 10.13 -2.81
N GLU A 27 9.82 11.17 -2.00
CA GLU A 27 8.92 11.33 -0.85
C GLU A 27 7.53 11.71 -1.36
N ILE A 28 6.56 10.83 -1.11
CA ILE A 28 5.16 11.00 -1.47
C ILE A 28 4.38 11.19 -0.18
N GLU A 29 3.58 12.24 -0.15
CA GLU A 29 2.62 12.52 0.89
C GLU A 29 1.36 11.67 0.66
N VAL A 30 1.06 10.79 1.62
CA VAL A 30 -0.11 9.91 1.55
C VAL A 30 -1.01 10.21 2.74
N PHE A 31 -2.26 10.59 2.48
CA PHE A 31 -3.21 10.80 3.57
C PHE A 31 -3.87 9.49 4.00
N SER A 32 -4.40 9.49 5.22
CA SER A 32 -5.05 8.31 5.81
C SER A 32 -6.32 7.85 5.08
N ASN A 33 -6.91 8.73 4.28
CA ASN A 33 -8.12 8.51 3.50
C ASN A 33 -7.85 8.26 2.01
N ASP A 34 -6.61 8.40 1.53
CA ASP A 34 -6.28 8.11 0.13
C ASP A 34 -6.22 6.60 -0.12
N ILE A 35 -6.83 6.16 -1.22
CA ILE A 35 -6.77 4.77 -1.68
C ILE A 35 -5.46 4.52 -2.45
N SER A 36 -5.12 5.46 -3.33
CA SER A 36 -3.89 5.46 -4.10
C SER A 36 -3.41 6.89 -4.32
N VAL A 37 -2.09 7.06 -4.40
CA VAL A 37 -1.46 8.36 -4.67
C VAL A 37 -0.49 8.18 -5.83
N LYS A 38 -0.56 9.06 -6.82
CA LYS A 38 0.40 9.08 -7.94
C LYS A 38 1.67 9.80 -7.53
N CYS A 39 2.81 9.17 -7.80
CA CYS A 39 4.10 9.81 -7.60
C CYS A 39 4.30 10.96 -8.60
N SER A 40 4.57 12.17 -8.11
CA SER A 40 4.82 13.36 -8.94
C SER A 40 6.04 13.24 -9.84
N ARG A 41 7.03 12.39 -9.47
CA ARG A 41 8.28 12.23 -10.24
C ARG A 41 8.17 11.19 -11.35
N CYS A 42 7.71 9.98 -11.04
CA CYS A 42 7.70 8.86 -12.00
C CYS A 42 6.31 8.48 -12.50
N GLY A 43 5.24 9.05 -11.95
CA GLY A 43 3.86 8.69 -12.30
C GLY A 43 3.37 7.34 -11.76
N PHE A 44 4.23 6.58 -11.08
CA PHE A 44 3.86 5.32 -10.43
C PHE A 44 2.75 5.52 -9.38
N GLU A 45 1.73 4.67 -9.42
CA GLU A 45 0.61 4.70 -8.48
C GLU A 45 0.95 3.87 -7.24
N VAL A 46 1.14 4.56 -6.11
CA VAL A 46 1.42 3.94 -4.81
C VAL A 46 0.09 3.73 -4.10
N PHE A 47 -0.24 2.47 -3.84
CA PHE A 47 -1.43 2.10 -3.07
C PHE A 47 -1.17 2.23 -1.59
N ASN A 48 -2.18 2.71 -0.88
CA ASN A 48 -2.11 2.92 0.55
C ASN A 48 -2.66 1.69 1.28
N ASP A 49 -1.83 0.98 2.05
CA ASP A 49 -2.24 -0.24 2.78
C ASP A 49 -3.14 0.02 4.01
N ILE A 50 -3.60 1.26 4.23
CA ILE A 50 -4.30 1.61 5.47
C ILE A 50 -5.68 0.97 5.48
N VAL A 51 -5.96 0.33 6.60
CA VAL A 51 -7.12 -0.49 6.87
C VAL A 51 -8.40 0.32 6.67
N SER A 52 -9.01 0.16 5.49
CA SER A 52 -10.37 0.58 5.26
C SER A 52 -11.27 -0.23 6.20
N CYS A 53 -12.09 0.44 7.02
CA CYS A 53 -13.13 -0.21 7.84
C CYS A 53 -14.03 -1.15 7.02
N VAL A 54 -14.00 -0.99 5.69
CA VAL A 54 -14.53 -1.88 4.66
C VAL A 54 -14.23 -3.36 4.88
N GLN A 55 -13.11 -3.72 5.50
CA GLN A 55 -12.73 -5.12 5.72
C GLN A 55 -13.58 -5.85 6.77
N TRP A 56 -14.14 -5.14 7.75
CA TRP A 56 -14.83 -5.73 8.90
C TRP A 56 -16.19 -5.09 9.21
N CYS A 57 -16.46 -3.91 8.64
CA CYS A 57 -17.70 -3.19 8.90
C CYS A 57 -18.83 -3.73 8.03
N LYS A 58 -19.93 -4.17 8.66
CA LYS A 58 -21.13 -4.67 7.98
C LYS A 58 -21.82 -3.62 7.09
N TYR A 59 -21.72 -2.34 7.44
CA TYR A 59 -22.31 -1.22 6.69
C TYR A 59 -21.40 -0.68 5.59
N ALA A 60 -20.21 -1.25 5.41
CA ALA A 60 -19.23 -0.71 4.47
C ALA A 60 -19.74 -0.65 3.03
N LYS A 61 -20.50 -1.65 2.60
CA LYS A 61 -21.07 -1.71 1.25
C LYS A 61 -21.99 -0.51 0.97
N GLU A 62 -22.74 -0.07 1.97
CA GLU A 62 -23.61 1.11 1.90
C GLU A 62 -22.80 2.42 1.99
N CYS A 63 -21.70 2.43 2.75
CA CYS A 63 -20.87 3.62 2.91
C CYS A 63 -20.00 3.96 1.68
N VAL A 64 -19.35 2.99 1.04
CA VAL A 64 -18.44 3.25 -0.11
C VAL A 64 -19.07 2.96 -1.47
N GLY A 65 -20.24 2.31 -1.49
CA GLY A 65 -20.89 1.84 -2.70
C GLY A 65 -20.36 0.48 -3.19
N GLU A 66 -21.22 -0.26 -3.91
CA GLU A 66 -20.96 -1.64 -4.33
C GLU A 66 -19.72 -1.77 -5.24
N GLU A 67 -19.55 -0.85 -6.19
CA GLU A 67 -18.42 -0.88 -7.13
C GLU A 67 -17.07 -0.74 -6.41
N THR A 68 -16.96 0.27 -5.53
CA THR A 68 -15.76 0.54 -4.73
C THR A 68 -15.50 -0.58 -3.72
N TYR A 69 -16.54 -1.09 -3.06
CA TYR A 69 -16.44 -2.22 -2.13
C TYR A 69 -15.84 -3.46 -2.80
N ASN A 70 -16.30 -3.80 -4.00
CA ASN A 70 -15.81 -4.93 -4.77
C ASN A 70 -14.35 -4.76 -5.17
N LYS A 71 -13.94 -3.55 -5.61
CA LYS A 71 -12.54 -3.23 -5.93
C LYS A 71 -11.63 -3.42 -4.71
N LEU A 72 -12.01 -2.87 -3.55
CA LEU A 72 -11.24 -2.98 -2.31
C LEU A 72 -11.14 -4.41 -1.78
N MET A 73 -12.20 -5.21 -1.92
CA MET A 73 -12.18 -6.63 -1.54
C MET A 73 -11.37 -7.49 -2.52
N ALA A 74 -11.37 -7.16 -3.81
CA ALA A 74 -10.59 -7.85 -4.83
C ALA A 74 -9.08 -7.65 -4.64
N MET A 75 -8.65 -6.45 -4.27
CA MET A 75 -7.23 -6.14 -3.98
C MET A 75 -6.65 -7.04 -2.88
N ARG A 76 -7.47 -7.51 -1.92
CA ARG A 76 -7.03 -8.46 -0.87
C ARG A 76 -6.79 -9.88 -1.38
N LYS A 77 -7.45 -10.27 -2.47
CA LYS A 77 -7.39 -11.62 -3.04
C LYS A 77 -6.23 -11.83 -4.00
N ALA A 78 -5.57 -10.75 -4.44
CA ALA A 78 -4.31 -10.88 -5.17
C ALA A 78 -3.25 -11.40 -4.17
N PRO A 79 -2.67 -12.60 -4.37
CA PRO A 79 -1.47 -12.97 -3.64
C PRO A 79 -0.43 -11.87 -3.90
N ARG A 80 0.29 -11.42 -2.85
CA ARG A 80 1.51 -10.64 -3.03
C ARG A 80 2.43 -11.46 -3.93
N GLU A 81 2.46 -11.17 -5.23
CA GLU A 81 3.55 -11.64 -6.08
C GLU A 81 4.82 -10.97 -5.58
N GLU A 82 5.58 -11.76 -4.82
CA GLU A 82 7.01 -11.66 -4.61
C GLU A 82 7.72 -10.97 -5.78
N THR A 83 8.38 -9.85 -5.47
CA THR A 83 9.22 -9.12 -6.42
C THR A 83 10.23 -10.07 -7.09
N PRO A 84 10.23 -10.23 -8.43
CA PRO A 84 11.29 -10.95 -9.11
C PRO A 84 12.51 -10.03 -9.19
N GLY A 85 13.62 -10.37 -8.52
CA GLY A 85 14.87 -9.64 -8.79
C GLY A 85 15.93 -9.55 -7.71
N LYS A 86 16.08 -10.53 -6.81
CA LYS A 86 17.34 -10.66 -6.06
C LYS A 86 18.06 -11.92 -6.52
N GLU A 87 18.81 -11.76 -7.61
CA GLU A 87 19.78 -12.76 -8.05
C GLU A 87 20.74 -13.07 -6.86
N PRO A 88 20.93 -14.34 -6.46
CA PRO A 88 21.85 -14.66 -5.39
C PRO A 88 23.27 -14.32 -5.86
N PHE A 89 23.90 -13.38 -5.14
CA PHE A 89 25.28 -12.94 -5.32
C PHE A 89 26.22 -14.16 -5.43
N ARG A 90 26.52 -14.55 -6.67
CA ARG A 90 27.45 -15.63 -6.98
C ARG A 90 28.83 -15.18 -6.53
N ARG A 91 29.24 -15.60 -5.34
CA ARG A 91 30.60 -15.41 -4.81
C ARG A 91 31.57 -15.98 -5.85
N LYS A 92 32.16 -15.10 -6.67
CA LYS A 92 33.36 -15.43 -7.44
C LYS A 92 34.47 -15.63 -6.40
N SER A 93 34.70 -16.87 -6.00
CA SER A 93 35.91 -17.28 -5.31
C SER A 93 37.08 -16.94 -6.22
N LEU A 94 37.74 -15.82 -5.94
CA LEU A 94 39.00 -15.45 -6.59
C LEU A 94 39.98 -16.62 -6.48
N GLY A 95 40.53 -16.99 -7.62
CA GLY A 95 41.49 -18.07 -7.76
C GLY A 95 42.67 -17.93 -6.81
N LYS A 96 42.90 -18.99 -6.04
CA LYS A 96 44.13 -19.21 -5.29
C LYS A 96 45.24 -19.57 -6.28
N LYS A 97 45.85 -18.57 -6.93
CA LYS A 97 47.22 -18.71 -7.47
C LYS A 97 48.16 -18.76 -6.27
N ARG A 98 48.55 -19.96 -5.83
CA ARG A 98 49.76 -20.13 -5.01
C ARG A 98 50.85 -20.69 -5.92
N ARG A 99 51.94 -19.92 -5.91
CA ARG A 99 53.28 -20.20 -6.45
C ARG A 99 53.79 -21.57 -6.06
#